data_AF-A0AAU5EBK9-F1
#
_entry.id   AF-A0AAU5EBK9-F1
#
_cell.length_a   1.000
_cell.length_b   1.000
_cell.length_c   1.000
_cell.angle_alpha   90.00
_cell.angle_beta   90.00
_cell.angle_gamma   90.00
#
_symmetry.space_group_name_H-M   'P 1'
#
loop_
_entity.id
_entity.type
_entity.pdbx_description
1 polymer ?
#
loop_
_entity_poly.entity_id
_entity_poly.type
_entity_poly.pdbx_seq_one_letter_code
_entity_poly.pdbx_strand_id
1 'polypeptide(L)'
;MDAMRLIVTSRRALAGSGDVPETMTEVWQAQALAQAIGSRLAVFGPPELRGEALGLTELAGRGCGVLDTPVLAIEDLRAAQLTELGDARLALLCLGGLLGEVGIALVGIACAADDEGTYWQCMEAIDAADESRDRVLEMLRRLADREQAIPEREAG
;
A
#
# COMPACT_ATOMS: atom_id res chain seq x y z
N MET A 1 -14.70 -6.35 3.46
CA MET A 1 -13.69 -6.70 4.47
C MET A 1 -12.98 -5.43 4.93
N ASP A 2 -12.47 -5.41 6.17
CA ASP A 2 -11.72 -4.27 6.71
C ASP A 2 -10.27 -4.22 6.20
N ALA A 3 -9.73 -3.00 6.13
CA ALA A 3 -8.37 -2.75 5.65
C ALA A 3 -7.31 -3.54 6.43
N MET A 4 -7.40 -3.59 7.76
CA MET A 4 -6.42 -4.26 8.60
C MET A 4 -6.34 -5.76 8.29
N ARG A 5 -7.48 -6.43 8.17
CA ARG A 5 -7.53 -7.85 7.82
C ARG A 5 -6.98 -8.12 6.42
N LEU A 6 -7.27 -7.26 5.45
CA LEU A 6 -6.73 -7.39 4.10
C LEU A 6 -5.21 -7.18 4.08
N ILE A 7 -4.69 -6.19 4.81
CA ILE A 7 -3.24 -5.95 4.92
C ILE A 7 -2.55 -7.17 5.57
N VAL A 8 -3.08 -7.69 6.67
CA VAL A 8 -2.53 -8.89 7.32
C VAL A 8 -2.56 -10.10 6.39
N THR A 9 -3.63 -10.24 5.60
CA THR A 9 -3.72 -11.30 4.59
C THR A 9 -2.65 -11.14 3.52
N SER A 10 -2.45 -9.92 3.00
CA SER A 10 -1.39 -9.63 2.03
C SER A 10 0.01 -9.92 2.57
N ARG A 11 0.31 -9.51 3.81
CA ARG A 11 1.62 -9.78 4.43
C ARG A 11 1.90 -11.27 4.57
N ARG A 12 0.89 -12.05 4.97
CA ARG A 12 1.03 -13.52 5.10
C ARG A 12 1.23 -14.19 3.74
N ALA A 13 0.52 -13.73 2.72
CA ALA A 13 0.63 -14.29 1.39
C ALA A 13 1.99 -13.95 0.76
N LEU A 14 2.44 -12.69 0.90
CA LEU A 14 3.78 -12.26 0.46
C LEU A 14 4.90 -13.00 1.20
N ALA A 15 4.78 -13.23 2.51
CA ALA A 15 5.77 -14.00 3.27
C ALA A 15 5.74 -15.50 2.95
N GLY A 16 4.64 -15.99 2.37
CA GLY A 16 4.43 -17.38 2.02
C GLY A 16 4.68 -17.72 0.55
N SER A 17 4.97 -16.73 -0.30
CA SER A 17 5.23 -16.97 -1.73
C SER A 17 6.54 -17.73 -1.92
N GLY A 18 6.49 -18.79 -2.73
CA GLY A 18 7.62 -19.72 -2.89
C GLY A 18 8.50 -19.42 -4.10
N ASP A 19 7.95 -18.75 -5.12
CA ASP A 19 8.64 -18.43 -6.35
C ASP A 19 8.41 -16.98 -6.80
N VAL A 20 9.10 -16.58 -7.88
CA VAL A 20 9.06 -15.21 -8.42
C VAL A 20 7.64 -14.85 -8.92
N PRO A 21 6.96 -15.66 -9.74
CA PRO A 21 5.60 -15.34 -10.20
C PRO A 21 4.57 -15.16 -9.07
N GLU A 22 4.59 -16.01 -8.04
CA GLU A 22 3.74 -15.86 -6.87
C GLU A 22 4.06 -14.56 -6.13
N THR A 23 5.34 -14.28 -5.92
CA THR A 23 5.77 -13.05 -5.24
C THR A 23 5.36 -11.79 -6.01
N MET A 24 5.50 -11.80 -7.34
CA MET A 24 5.08 -10.68 -8.20
C MET A 24 3.57 -10.46 -8.16
N THR A 25 2.78 -11.55 -8.10
CA THR A 25 1.33 -11.48 -7.91
C THR A 25 0.96 -10.87 -6.56
N GLU A 26 1.68 -11.25 -5.51
CA GLU A 26 1.45 -10.73 -4.15
C GLU A 26 1.86 -9.26 -3.99
N VAL A 27 2.94 -8.85 -4.65
CA VAL A 27 3.33 -7.44 -4.76
C VAL A 27 2.24 -6.64 -5.48
N TRP A 28 1.75 -7.13 -6.62
CA TRP A 28 0.69 -6.46 -7.37
C TRP A 28 -0.57 -6.29 -6.50
N GLN A 29 -0.99 -7.34 -5.78
CA GLN A 29 -2.13 -7.27 -4.87
C GLN A 29 -1.92 -6.27 -3.73
N ALA A 30 -0.71 -6.19 -3.18
CA ALA A 30 -0.37 -5.22 -2.14
C ALA A 30 -0.45 -3.77 -2.65
N GLN A 31 0.05 -3.51 -3.85
CA GLN A 31 -0.05 -2.18 -4.48
C GLN A 31 -1.51 -1.83 -4.83
N ALA A 32 -2.28 -2.76 -5.38
CA ALA A 32 -3.70 -2.55 -5.67
C ALA A 32 -4.50 -2.26 -4.37
N LEU A 33 -4.16 -2.94 -3.27
CA LEU A 33 -4.76 -2.68 -1.96
C LEU A 33 -4.36 -1.30 -1.43
N ALA A 34 -3.09 -0.89 -1.57
CA ALA A 34 -2.62 0.44 -1.20
C ALA A 34 -3.37 1.55 -1.97
N GLN A 35 -3.55 1.35 -3.28
CA GLN A 35 -4.33 2.24 -4.14
C GLN A 35 -5.79 2.35 -3.67
N ALA A 36 -6.43 1.22 -3.36
CA ALA A 36 -7.81 1.20 -2.88
C ALA A 36 -7.99 1.89 -1.51
N ILE A 37 -7.01 1.72 -0.61
CA ILE A 37 -6.98 2.41 0.69
C ILE A 37 -6.81 3.92 0.49
N GLY A 38 -5.88 4.36 -0.37
CA GLY A 38 -5.67 5.76 -0.72
C GLY A 38 -6.94 6.40 -1.27
N SER A 39 -7.59 5.73 -2.23
CA SER A 39 -8.84 6.24 -2.84
C SER A 39 -9.95 6.41 -1.80
N ARG A 40 -10.12 5.44 -0.90
CA ARG A 40 -11.10 5.56 0.19
C ARG A 40 -10.76 6.66 1.19
N LEU A 41 -9.48 6.84 1.54
CA LEU A 41 -9.06 7.93 2.42
C LEU A 41 -9.28 9.31 1.78
N ALA A 42 -9.09 9.44 0.46
CA ALA A 42 -9.35 10.68 -0.25
C ALA A 42 -10.83 11.08 -0.22
N VAL A 43 -11.74 10.09 -0.28
CA VAL A 43 -13.20 10.33 -0.28
C VAL A 43 -13.77 10.45 1.12
N PHE A 44 -13.45 9.51 2.01
CA PHE A 44 -14.10 9.35 3.32
C PHE A 44 -13.21 9.71 4.51
N GLY A 45 -11.90 9.89 4.28
CA GLY A 45 -10.95 10.21 5.33
C GLY A 45 -10.99 11.68 5.76
N PRO A 46 -10.17 12.04 6.77
CA PRO A 46 -9.99 13.41 7.20
C PRO A 46 -9.58 14.35 6.05
N PRO A 47 -10.10 15.58 6.00
CA PRO A 47 -9.82 16.51 4.91
C PRO A 47 -8.33 16.83 4.76
N GLU A 48 -7.56 16.82 5.86
CA GLU A 48 -6.13 17.12 5.89
C GLU A 48 -5.28 16.04 5.18
N LEU A 49 -5.83 14.83 5.04
CA LEU A 49 -5.13 13.70 4.41
C LEU A 49 -5.37 13.62 2.90
N ARG A 50 -6.37 14.34 2.35
CA ARG A 50 -6.84 14.12 0.97
C ARG A 50 -5.74 14.24 -0.07
N GLY A 51 -4.85 15.23 0.04
CA GLY A 51 -3.75 15.41 -0.90
C GLY A 51 -2.82 14.20 -0.93
N GLU A 52 -2.38 13.73 0.23
CA GLU A 52 -1.50 12.56 0.34
C GLU A 52 -2.21 11.26 -0.02
N ALA A 53 -3.52 11.15 0.25
CA ALA A 53 -4.32 9.99 -0.09
C ALA A 53 -4.53 9.86 -1.62
N LEU A 54 -4.69 10.99 -2.32
CA LEU A 54 -4.68 11.03 -3.79
C LEU A 54 -3.29 10.65 -4.33
N GLY A 55 -2.21 11.23 -3.77
CA GLY A 55 -0.85 10.86 -4.14
C GLY A 55 -0.57 9.37 -3.93
N LEU A 56 -1.00 8.78 -2.81
CA LEU A 56 -0.92 7.34 -2.57
C LEU A 56 -1.68 6.53 -3.64
N THR A 57 -2.86 6.99 -4.04
CA THR A 57 -3.67 6.32 -5.07
C THR A 57 -2.93 6.28 -6.40
N GLU A 58 -2.33 7.40 -6.80
CA GLU A 58 -1.59 7.52 -8.06
C GLU A 58 -0.31 6.67 -8.06
N LEU A 59 0.49 6.78 -6.99
CA LEU A 59 1.77 6.06 -6.86
C LEU A 59 1.58 4.55 -6.78
N ALA A 60 0.61 4.09 -5.98
CA ALA A 60 0.30 2.66 -5.90
C ALA A 60 -0.28 2.14 -7.23
N GLY A 61 -1.03 2.97 -7.96
CA GLY A 61 -1.51 2.65 -9.31
C GLY A 61 -0.39 2.53 -10.34
N ARG A 62 0.64 3.39 -10.27
CA ARG A 62 1.87 3.26 -11.08
C ARG A 62 2.54 1.93 -10.82
N GLY A 63 2.68 1.53 -9.55
CA GLY A 63 3.22 0.22 -9.16
C GLY A 63 2.50 -0.94 -9.84
N CYS A 64 1.15 -0.93 -9.80
CA CYS A 64 0.34 -1.94 -10.47
C CYS A 64 0.52 -1.96 -12.00
N GLY A 65 0.75 -0.79 -12.61
CA GLY A 65 0.89 -0.65 -14.06
C GLY A 65 2.25 -1.03 -14.62
N VAL A 66 3.29 -1.06 -13.78
CA VAL A 66 4.64 -1.54 -14.15
C VAL A 66 4.71 -3.07 -14.16
N LEU A 67 3.93 -3.71 -13.30
CA LEU A 67 3.87 -5.15 -13.13
C LEU A 67 2.86 -5.76 -14.09
N ASP A 68 3.10 -7.02 -14.48
CA ASP A 68 2.11 -7.78 -15.23
C ASP A 68 0.84 -7.97 -14.39
N THR A 69 -0.31 -7.67 -15.00
CA THR A 69 -1.59 -7.84 -14.31
C THR A 69 -1.86 -9.32 -14.08
N PRO A 70 -2.02 -9.76 -12.82
CA PRO A 70 -2.23 -11.17 -12.53
C PRO A 70 -3.62 -11.61 -12.97
N VAL A 71 -3.73 -12.86 -13.44
CA VAL A 71 -5.01 -13.47 -13.84
C VAL A 71 -5.73 -13.97 -12.60
N LEU A 72 -6.51 -13.10 -11.97
CA LEU A 72 -7.28 -13.39 -10.75
C LEU A 72 -8.75 -13.09 -10.96
N ALA A 73 -9.61 -13.86 -10.30
CA ALA A 73 -11.04 -13.56 -10.26
C ALA A 73 -11.28 -12.30 -9.42
N ILE A 74 -12.37 -11.56 -9.71
CA ILE A 74 -12.65 -10.29 -9.02
C ILE A 74 -12.82 -10.53 -7.51
N GLU A 75 -13.40 -11.66 -7.13
CA GLU A 75 -13.56 -12.09 -5.74
C GLU A 75 -12.22 -12.30 -5.02
N ASP A 76 -11.14 -12.62 -5.73
CA ASP A 76 -9.80 -12.83 -5.18
C ASP A 76 -8.99 -11.53 -5.11
N LEU A 77 -9.48 -10.43 -5.72
CA LEU A 77 -8.85 -9.12 -5.63
C LEU A 77 -9.08 -8.52 -4.24
N ARG A 78 -8.02 -8.44 -3.43
CA ARG A 78 -8.10 -7.86 -2.08
C ARG A 78 -8.53 -6.40 -2.11
N ALA A 79 -8.09 -5.66 -3.12
CA ALA A 79 -8.54 -4.30 -3.39
C ALA A 79 -10.06 -4.20 -3.58
N ALA A 80 -10.67 -5.17 -4.29
CA ALA A 80 -12.11 -5.21 -4.52
C ALA A 80 -12.89 -5.64 -3.25
N GLN A 81 -12.27 -6.45 -2.39
CA GLN A 81 -12.86 -6.87 -1.12
C GLN A 81 -12.87 -5.77 -0.04
N LEU A 82 -12.12 -4.68 -0.24
CA LEU A 82 -12.07 -3.57 0.70
C LEU A 82 -13.44 -2.87 0.75
N THR A 83 -14.08 -2.89 1.92
CA THR A 83 -15.38 -2.22 2.13
C THR A 83 -15.29 -1.08 3.13
N GLU A 84 -14.37 -1.19 4.08
CA GLU A 84 -14.20 -0.26 5.20
C GLU A 84 -12.72 -0.08 5.56
N LEU A 85 -12.36 1.11 6.04
CA LEU A 85 -11.00 1.42 6.49
C LEU A 85 -10.77 1.05 7.96
N GLY A 86 -11.80 1.10 8.80
CA GLY A 86 -11.64 0.99 10.25
C GLY A 86 -10.89 2.20 10.83
N ASP A 87 -9.96 1.96 11.76
CA ASP A 87 -9.07 2.98 12.30
C ASP A 87 -8.02 3.39 11.25
N ALA A 88 -8.11 4.63 10.76
CA ALA A 88 -7.22 5.14 9.73
C ALA A 88 -5.74 5.14 10.15
N ARG A 89 -5.43 5.44 11.40
CA ARG A 89 -4.04 5.49 11.89
C ARG A 89 -3.44 4.09 11.93
N LEU A 90 -4.18 3.11 12.46
CA LEU A 90 -3.73 1.71 12.49
C LEU A 90 -3.61 1.12 11.07
N ALA A 91 -4.58 1.39 10.20
CA ALA A 91 -4.55 0.94 8.81
C ALA A 91 -3.31 1.50 8.08
N LEU A 92 -3.01 2.79 8.24
CA LEU A 92 -1.83 3.43 7.66
C LEU A 92 -0.52 2.86 8.21
N LEU A 93 -0.41 2.62 9.51
CA LEU A 93 0.79 1.99 10.11
C LEU A 93 1.04 0.61 9.52
N CYS A 94 -0.01 -0.21 9.40
CA CYS A 94 0.10 -1.55 8.84
C CYS A 94 0.37 -1.52 7.34
N LEU A 95 -0.21 -0.58 6.60
CA LEU A 95 0.06 -0.38 5.18
C LEU A 95 1.52 0.01 4.94
N GLY A 96 2.07 0.93 5.72
CA GLY A 96 3.48 1.32 5.63
C GLY A 96 4.44 0.15 5.89
N GLY A 97 4.05 -0.79 6.77
CA GLY A 97 4.78 -2.05 6.97
C GLY A 97 4.71 -2.97 5.76
N LEU A 98 3.53 -3.19 5.19
CA LEU A 98 3.34 -4.00 3.98
C LEU A 98 4.13 -3.44 2.78
N LEU A 99 4.12 -2.12 2.58
CA LEU A 99 4.90 -1.48 1.50
C LEU A 99 6.41 -1.68 1.68
N GLY A 100 6.90 -1.67 2.93
CA GLY A 100 8.30 -2.01 3.22
C GLY A 100 8.63 -3.47 2.90
N GLU A 101 7.74 -4.41 3.23
CA GLU A 101 7.92 -5.83 2.90
C GLU A 101 7.90 -6.07 1.38
N VAL A 102 7.03 -5.37 0.65
CA VAL A 102 7.02 -5.36 -0.82
C VAL A 102 8.38 -4.93 -1.38
N GLY A 103 8.92 -3.81 -0.89
CA GLY A 103 10.25 -3.34 -1.32
C GLY A 103 11.34 -4.37 -1.08
N ILE A 104 11.35 -5.02 0.10
CA ILE A 104 12.34 -6.06 0.43
C ILE A 104 12.21 -7.27 -0.50
N ALA A 105 10.99 -7.73 -0.77
CA ALA A 105 10.74 -8.86 -1.67
C ALA A 105 11.23 -8.56 -3.09
N LEU A 106 10.92 -7.37 -3.61
CA LEU A 106 11.34 -6.93 -4.94
C LEU A 106 12.87 -6.76 -5.06
N VAL A 107 13.56 -6.29 -4.01
CA VAL A 107 15.03 -6.26 -3.99
C VAL A 107 15.59 -7.67 -4.14
N GLY A 108 15.01 -8.66 -3.45
CA GLY A 108 15.40 -10.06 -3.59
C GLY A 108 15.27 -10.58 -5.02
N ILE A 109 14.14 -10.28 -5.69
CA ILE A 109 13.91 -10.66 -7.09
C ILE A 109 14.88 -9.93 -8.02
N ALA A 110 15.05 -8.61 -7.86
CA ALA A 110 15.96 -7.81 -8.68
C ALA A 110 17.40 -8.32 -8.61
N CYS A 111 17.87 -8.72 -7.42
CA CYS A 111 19.20 -9.28 -7.23
C CYS A 111 19.38 -10.66 -7.90
N ALA A 112 18.30 -11.40 -8.10
CA ALA A 112 18.29 -12.73 -8.72
C ALA A 112 17.84 -12.71 -10.19
N ALA A 113 17.51 -11.53 -10.74
CA ALA A 113 17.02 -11.40 -12.10
C ALA A 113 18.12 -11.70 -13.12
N ASP A 114 17.85 -12.66 -14.01
CA ASP A 114 18.75 -13.03 -15.12
C ASP A 114 18.54 -12.17 -16.37
N ASP A 115 17.47 -11.36 -16.39
CA ASP A 115 17.11 -10.48 -17.50
C ASP A 115 16.88 -9.03 -17.06
N GLU A 116 17.21 -8.10 -17.97
CA GLU A 116 17.08 -6.65 -17.71
C GLU A 116 15.63 -6.19 -17.53
N GLY A 117 14.66 -6.91 -18.12
CA GLY A 117 13.25 -6.57 -18.03
C GLY A 117 12.72 -6.75 -16.61
N THR A 118 12.92 -7.94 -16.04
CA THR A 118 12.55 -8.26 -14.66
C THR A 118 13.25 -7.34 -13.67
N TYR A 119 14.54 -7.07 -13.86
CA TYR A 119 15.29 -6.13 -13.03
C TYR A 119 14.64 -4.73 -13.04
N TRP A 120 14.37 -4.18 -14.23
CA TRP A 120 13.79 -2.85 -14.37
C TRP A 120 12.37 -2.76 -13.81
N GLN A 121 11.53 -3.77 -14.06
CA GLN A 121 10.21 -3.86 -13.45
C GLN A 121 10.28 -3.83 -11.93
N CYS A 122 11.23 -4.55 -11.32
CA CYS A 122 11.43 -4.51 -9.87
C CYS A 122 11.86 -3.12 -9.40
N MET A 123 12.79 -2.45 -10.08
CA MET A 123 13.26 -1.12 -9.69
C MET A 123 12.13 -0.09 -9.69
N GLU A 124 11.31 -0.06 -10.74
CA GLU A 124 10.16 0.84 -10.85
C GLU A 124 9.07 0.52 -9.81
N ALA A 125 8.85 -0.75 -9.52
CA ALA A 125 7.89 -1.15 -8.48
C ALA A 125 8.39 -0.84 -7.05
N ILE A 126 9.71 -0.93 -6.80
CA ILE A 126 10.35 -0.52 -5.53
C ILE A 126 10.18 0.99 -5.33
N ASP A 127 10.48 1.79 -6.35
CA ASP A 127 10.32 3.25 -6.33
C ASP A 127 8.87 3.63 -6.00
N ALA A 128 7.90 3.03 -6.71
CA ALA A 128 6.47 3.25 -6.44
C ALA A 128 6.07 2.84 -5.01
N ALA A 129 6.62 1.76 -4.46
CA ALA A 129 6.34 1.32 -3.09
C ALA A 129 6.95 2.25 -2.03
N ASP A 130 8.16 2.76 -2.25
CA ASP A 130 8.84 3.69 -1.36
C ASP A 130 8.16 5.06 -1.35
N GLU A 131 7.84 5.62 -2.52
CA GLU A 131 7.11 6.88 -2.63
C GLU A 131 5.71 6.76 -2.01
N SER A 132 5.02 5.62 -2.21
CA SER A 132 3.74 5.34 -1.55
C SER A 132 3.88 5.30 -0.02
N ARG A 133 4.97 4.72 0.48
CA ARG A 133 5.26 4.64 1.92
C ARG A 133 5.54 6.02 2.50
N ASP A 134 6.20 6.90 1.76
CA ASP A 134 6.40 8.29 2.15
C ASP A 134 5.07 9.04 2.30
N ARG A 135 4.11 8.83 1.39
CA ARG A 135 2.75 9.38 1.54
C ARG A 135 2.05 8.88 2.79
N VAL A 136 2.20 7.59 3.10
CA VAL A 136 1.66 6.99 4.33
C VAL A 136 2.27 7.62 5.57
N LEU A 137 3.59 7.82 5.60
CA LEU A 137 4.28 8.45 6.73
C LEU A 137 3.84 9.91 6.91
N GLU A 138 3.65 10.65 5.83
CA GLU A 138 3.15 12.02 5.89
C GLU A 138 1.71 12.09 6.42
N MET A 139 0.83 11.18 6.00
CA MET A 139 -0.52 11.09 6.56
C MET A 139 -0.52 10.78 8.06
N LEU A 140 0.37 9.89 8.52
CA LEU A 140 0.52 9.57 9.94
C LEU A 140 0.98 10.78 10.76
N ARG A 141 1.90 11.61 10.22
CA ARG A 141 2.32 12.86 10.87
C ARG A 141 1.14 13.82 11.02
N ARG A 142 0.37 14.04 9.95
CA ARG A 142 -0.80 14.94 9.97
C ARG A 142 -1.88 14.48 10.95
N LEU A 143 -2.10 13.17 11.08
CA LEU A 143 -3.01 12.62 12.08
C LEU A 143 -2.50 12.92 13.51
N ALA A 144 -1.21 12.75 13.77
CA ALA A 144 -0.62 13.04 15.08
C ALA A 144 -0.68 14.54 15.43
N ASP A 145 -0.45 15.43 14.45
CA ASP A 145 -0.56 16.88 14.65
C ASP A 145 -2.00 17.30 14.97
N ARG A 146 -2.99 16.69 14.31
CA ARG A 146 -4.41 16.91 14.60
C ARG A 146 -4.78 16.46 16.01
N GLU A 147 -4.33 15.28 16.43
CA GLU A 147 -4.57 14.77 17.79
C GLU A 147 -3.99 15.70 18.86
N GLN A 148 -2.83 16.33 18.59
CA GLN A 148 -2.18 17.31 19.46
C GLN A 148 -2.82 18.70 19.46
N ALA A 149 -3.61 19.06 18.44
CA ALA A 149 -4.32 20.33 18.37
C ALA A 149 -5.71 20.32 19.07
N ILE A 150 -6.28 19.13 19.27
CA ILE A 150 -7.56 18.93 19.98
C ILE A 150 -7.52 19.27 21.50
N PRO A 151 -6.42 19.17 22.26
CA PRO A 151 -6.35 19.50 23.69
C PRO A 151 -6.55 20.99 24.03
N GLU A 152 -6.35 21.92 23.10
CA GLU A 152 -6.38 23.36 23.39
C GLU A 152 -7.78 24.01 23.30
N ARG A 153 -8.79 23.31 22.76
CA ARG A 153 -10.14 23.89 22.55
C ARG A 153 -11.18 23.54 23.62
N GLU A 154 -10.88 22.61 24.53
CA GLU A 154 -11.80 22.25 25.64
C GLU A 154 -11.44 22.94 26.97
N ALA A 155 -10.42 23.81 26.99
CA ALA A 155 -10.03 24.62 28.13
C ALA A 155 -10.10 26.11 27.79
N GLY A 156 -11.32 26.65 27.64
CA GLY A 156 -11.57 28.08 27.41
C GLY A 156 -12.99 28.49 27.76
#